data_AF-A0A2E7AQD3-F1
#
_entry.id   AF-A0A2E7AQD3-F1
#
_cell.length_a   1.000
_cell.length_b   1.000
_cell.length_c   1.000
_cell.angle_alpha   90.00
_cell.angle_beta   90.00
_cell.angle_gamma   90.00
#
_symmetry.space_group_name_H-M   'P 1'
#
loop_
_entity.id
_entity.type
_entity.pdbx_description
1 polymer ?
#
loop_
_entity_poly.entity_id
_entity_poly.type
_entity_poly.pdbx_seq_one_letter_code
_entity_poly.pdbx_strand_id
1 'polypeptide(L)'
;MLSFDAFMGMGSFRTGPDEAYRYAKGEPIQHPSGIKVRLTGPPLDFLAVADHAEYLGAFAALLDPASETHNHPMKDQILASRGLSDFIKVVGRGRSFKELISIGFFNVMPRDLTSPKIVADAWRKEIEAAERHNDPGQFTAFVGYEYTANSGAKHLHRNVIFKSGEVPPVPFSSLDSDDPEELWNWLDRQRANGIESLSIPHNMNQSDGLAFMETTWKGRPIDRAFAEKRRRNEPIAEISQKKGSSETHPSLSPNDEWADFQIVQYYLNRVENKDPISVFKGGYWRDALNQGLEFDEKLGVNPFQFGAIGSSDEHTSAGSYEEDNLHTDRANSPEARGSAPRQSVPEGGTKKGIWEGFVTPRAATWGSGALAGVWAEENTRASLFDAMSRRETFATSGPRISVRLFGGFE
;
A
#
# COMPACT_ATOMS: atom_id res chain seq x y z
N MET A 1 -0.83 -9.40 -10.87
CA MET A 1 -0.35 -9.15 -9.53
C MET A 1 0.31 -10.41 -9.04
N LEU A 2 1.55 -10.27 -8.62
CA LEU A 2 2.40 -11.32 -8.09
C LEU A 2 2.42 -11.32 -6.56
N SER A 3 1.80 -10.32 -5.92
CA SER A 3 1.54 -10.30 -4.49
C SER A 3 0.53 -11.36 -4.07
N PHE A 4 0.69 -11.89 -2.87
CA PHE A 4 -0.16 -12.93 -2.30
C PHE A 4 -1.60 -12.47 -2.05
N ASP A 5 -1.80 -11.25 -1.57
CA ASP A 5 -3.12 -10.74 -1.21
C ASP A 5 -3.96 -10.39 -2.45
N ALA A 6 -3.32 -9.94 -3.51
CA ALA A 6 -3.92 -9.81 -4.83
C ALA A 6 -4.20 -11.17 -5.47
N PHE A 7 -3.25 -12.12 -5.38
CA PHE A 7 -3.41 -13.47 -5.93
C PHE A 7 -4.53 -14.27 -5.24
N MET A 8 -4.65 -14.09 -3.92
CA MET A 8 -5.69 -14.66 -3.06
C MET A 8 -6.91 -13.74 -2.94
N GLY A 9 -6.95 -12.64 -3.71
CA GLY A 9 -8.06 -11.71 -3.79
C GLY A 9 -9.34 -12.36 -4.34
N MET A 10 -10.40 -11.58 -4.49
CA MET A 10 -11.70 -12.08 -4.96
C MET A 10 -11.63 -12.96 -6.21
N GLY A 11 -12.40 -14.06 -6.20
CA GLY A 11 -12.75 -14.81 -7.41
C GLY A 11 -11.72 -15.84 -7.89
N SER A 12 -11.99 -16.44 -9.05
CA SER A 12 -11.12 -17.45 -9.69
C SER A 12 -10.24 -16.86 -10.80
N PHE A 13 -10.48 -15.60 -11.16
CA PHE A 13 -9.79 -14.90 -12.24
C PHE A 13 -8.66 -14.04 -11.68
N ARG A 14 -7.48 -14.11 -12.30
CA ARG A 14 -6.27 -13.40 -11.87
C ARG A 14 -5.79 -12.49 -13.00
N THR A 15 -5.51 -11.25 -12.67
CA THR A 15 -4.89 -10.28 -13.57
C THR A 15 -3.43 -10.03 -13.20
N GLY A 16 -2.62 -9.64 -14.18
CA GLY A 16 -1.20 -9.35 -14.10
C GLY A 16 -0.88 -7.84 -13.98
N PRO A 17 0.41 -7.49 -13.84
CA PRO A 17 0.87 -6.11 -13.96
C PRO A 17 0.53 -5.47 -15.32
N ASP A 18 0.56 -6.22 -16.42
CA ASP A 18 0.18 -5.70 -17.75
C ASP A 18 -1.28 -5.20 -17.78
N GLU A 19 -2.23 -5.93 -17.17
CA GLU A 19 -3.61 -5.44 -17.03
C GLU A 19 -3.70 -4.15 -16.22
N ALA A 20 -2.85 -3.97 -15.19
CA ALA A 20 -2.85 -2.75 -14.38
C ALA A 20 -2.44 -1.53 -15.21
N TYR A 21 -1.38 -1.67 -16.01
CA TYR A 21 -0.96 -0.60 -16.92
C TYR A 21 -1.96 -0.36 -18.05
N ARG A 22 -2.62 -1.41 -18.58
CA ARG A 22 -3.71 -1.23 -19.56
C ARG A 22 -4.88 -0.47 -18.97
N TYR A 23 -5.30 -0.81 -17.76
CA TYR A 23 -6.36 -0.10 -17.04
C TYR A 23 -5.99 1.37 -16.79
N ALA A 24 -4.78 1.65 -16.33
CA ALA A 24 -4.28 3.01 -16.12
C ALA A 24 -4.27 3.83 -17.42
N LYS A 25 -3.97 3.20 -18.56
CA LYS A 25 -4.09 3.81 -19.90
C LYS A 25 -5.54 3.95 -20.40
N GLY A 26 -6.53 3.61 -19.57
CA GLY A 26 -7.95 3.75 -19.87
C GLY A 26 -8.55 2.62 -20.70
N GLU A 27 -7.88 1.46 -20.81
CA GLU A 27 -8.44 0.29 -21.47
C GLU A 27 -9.39 -0.49 -20.54
N PRO A 28 -10.46 -1.11 -21.06
CA PRO A 28 -11.28 -2.00 -20.26
C PRO A 28 -10.54 -3.30 -19.94
N ILE A 29 -10.63 -3.73 -18.68
CA ILE A 29 -10.07 -5.00 -18.21
C ILE A 29 -11.11 -5.84 -17.47
N GLN A 30 -10.83 -7.14 -17.36
CA GLN A 30 -11.64 -8.07 -16.57
C GLN A 30 -11.22 -7.96 -15.10
N HIS A 31 -12.13 -7.56 -14.22
CA HIS A 31 -11.90 -7.49 -12.78
C HIS A 31 -12.03 -8.89 -12.16
N PRO A 32 -11.26 -9.22 -11.09
CA PRO A 32 -11.36 -10.52 -10.40
C PRO A 32 -12.76 -10.89 -9.87
N SER A 33 -13.63 -9.89 -9.62
CA SER A 33 -15.04 -10.12 -9.27
C SER A 33 -15.92 -10.64 -10.41
N GLY A 34 -15.41 -10.71 -11.65
CA GLY A 34 -16.15 -11.18 -12.83
C GLY A 34 -16.80 -10.08 -13.67
N ILE A 35 -16.75 -8.82 -13.24
CA ILE A 35 -17.21 -7.67 -14.04
C ILE A 35 -16.10 -7.11 -14.92
N LYS A 36 -16.45 -6.41 -16.01
CA LYS A 36 -15.50 -5.59 -16.75
C LYS A 36 -15.47 -4.18 -16.15
N VAL A 37 -14.27 -3.64 -15.94
CA VAL A 37 -14.05 -2.30 -15.38
C VAL A 37 -13.21 -1.46 -16.33
N ARG A 38 -13.39 -0.14 -16.26
CA ARG A 38 -12.65 0.88 -16.99
C ARG A 38 -12.71 2.18 -16.17
N LEU A 39 -11.64 2.98 -16.19
CA LEU A 39 -11.67 4.35 -15.69
C LEU A 39 -12.82 5.12 -16.38
N THR A 40 -13.65 5.83 -15.62
CA THR A 40 -14.68 6.70 -16.23
C THR A 40 -14.10 8.04 -16.63
N GLY A 41 -13.09 8.52 -15.89
CA GLY A 41 -12.26 9.65 -16.27
C GLY A 41 -11.20 9.34 -17.34
N PRO A 42 -10.34 10.33 -17.66
CA PRO A 42 -9.22 10.14 -18.58
C PRO A 42 -8.22 9.08 -18.06
N PRO A 43 -7.32 8.57 -18.92
CA PRO A 43 -6.17 7.78 -18.49
C PRO A 43 -5.36 8.47 -17.37
N LEU A 44 -4.62 7.69 -16.59
CA LEU A 44 -3.60 8.22 -15.68
C LEU A 44 -2.35 8.61 -16.48
N ASP A 45 -1.59 9.57 -15.96
CA ASP A 45 -0.31 9.98 -16.56
C ASP A 45 0.83 9.00 -16.22
N PHE A 46 0.75 8.33 -15.07
CA PHE A 46 1.73 7.35 -14.63
C PHE A 46 1.11 6.32 -13.68
N LEU A 47 1.78 5.19 -13.53
CA LEU A 47 1.47 4.16 -12.53
C LEU A 47 2.75 3.45 -12.09
N ALA A 48 2.80 3.01 -10.84
CA ALA A 48 3.69 1.95 -10.40
C ALA A 48 2.84 0.78 -9.90
N VAL A 49 3.13 -0.44 -10.34
CA VAL A 49 2.64 -1.65 -9.70
C VAL A 49 3.59 -1.97 -8.55
N ALA A 50 3.10 -1.93 -7.31
CA ALA A 50 3.88 -2.21 -6.11
C ALA A 50 3.35 -3.48 -5.43
N ASP A 51 3.67 -4.64 -6.00
CA ASP A 51 3.39 -5.93 -5.36
C ASP A 51 4.36 -6.15 -4.18
N HIS A 52 3.96 -6.95 -3.18
CA HIS A 52 4.76 -7.22 -1.97
C HIS A 52 6.06 -7.94 -2.35
N ALA A 53 7.20 -7.41 -1.89
CA ALA A 53 8.49 -8.09 -2.03
C ALA A 53 8.51 -9.42 -1.25
N GLU A 54 7.75 -9.49 -0.16
CA GLU A 54 7.57 -10.69 0.64
C GLU A 54 6.75 -11.74 -0.13
N TYR A 55 7.34 -12.92 -0.34
CA TYR A 55 6.71 -14.00 -1.09
C TYR A 55 6.31 -13.61 -2.52
N LEU A 56 7.03 -12.65 -3.11
CA LEU A 56 6.80 -12.16 -4.46
C LEU A 56 6.75 -13.33 -5.46
N GLY A 57 5.60 -13.51 -6.11
CA GLY A 57 5.35 -14.55 -7.11
C GLY A 57 5.28 -15.99 -6.58
N ALA A 58 5.42 -16.22 -5.27
CA ALA A 58 5.39 -17.55 -4.66
C ALA A 58 4.14 -18.35 -5.03
N PHE A 59 2.98 -17.70 -5.08
CA PHE A 59 1.70 -18.35 -5.36
C PHE A 59 1.46 -18.57 -6.85
N ALA A 60 1.94 -17.63 -7.68
CA ALA A 60 1.95 -17.83 -9.13
C ALA A 60 2.84 -19.02 -9.50
N ALA A 61 3.96 -19.21 -8.80
CA ALA A 61 4.88 -20.31 -8.99
C ALA A 61 4.24 -21.69 -8.70
N LEU A 62 3.23 -21.77 -7.82
CA LEU A 62 2.48 -23.02 -7.60
C LEU A 62 1.67 -23.47 -8.84
N LEU A 63 1.29 -22.52 -9.70
CA LEU A 63 0.54 -22.81 -10.93
C LEU A 63 1.46 -23.16 -12.10
N ASP A 64 2.73 -22.78 -12.07
CA ASP A 64 3.68 -22.96 -13.16
C ASP A 64 4.33 -24.36 -13.11
N PRO A 65 4.11 -25.26 -14.09
CA PRO A 65 4.72 -26.58 -14.12
C PRO A 65 6.25 -26.58 -14.15
N ALA A 66 6.88 -25.49 -14.57
CA ALA A 66 8.33 -25.34 -14.59
C ALA A 66 8.91 -24.87 -13.24
N SER A 67 8.06 -24.46 -12.30
CA SER A 67 8.48 -24.03 -10.97
C SER A 67 8.85 -25.21 -10.08
N GLU A 68 9.86 -25.02 -9.23
CA GLU A 68 10.24 -25.97 -8.19
C GLU A 68 9.14 -26.16 -7.12
N THR A 69 8.27 -25.17 -6.92
CA THR A 69 7.15 -25.24 -5.98
C THR A 69 5.87 -25.82 -6.60
N HIS A 70 5.88 -26.20 -7.89
CA HIS A 70 4.69 -26.75 -8.55
C HIS A 70 4.12 -28.01 -7.87
N ASN A 71 4.98 -28.82 -7.25
CA ASN A 71 4.60 -30.04 -6.55
C ASN A 71 4.62 -29.86 -5.03
N HIS A 72 4.57 -28.62 -4.54
CA HIS A 72 4.61 -28.33 -3.11
C HIS A 72 3.40 -28.98 -2.39
N PRO A 73 3.58 -29.63 -1.22
CA PRO A 73 2.50 -30.37 -0.54
C PRO A 73 1.27 -29.53 -0.19
N MET A 74 1.45 -28.21 0.00
CA MET A 74 0.35 -27.29 0.32
C MET A 74 -0.34 -26.69 -0.92
N LYS A 75 0.11 -27.00 -2.14
CA LYS A 75 -0.41 -26.39 -3.37
C LYS A 75 -1.94 -26.45 -3.46
N ASP A 76 -2.51 -27.66 -3.35
CA ASP A 76 -3.94 -27.84 -3.55
C ASP A 76 -4.76 -27.11 -2.46
N GLN A 77 -4.26 -27.08 -1.22
CA GLN A 77 -4.91 -26.37 -0.12
C GLN A 77 -4.87 -24.86 -0.31
N ILE A 78 -3.73 -24.33 -0.76
CA ILE A 78 -3.54 -22.91 -1.05
C ILE A 78 -4.43 -22.49 -2.22
N LEU A 79 -4.41 -23.24 -3.33
CA LEU A 79 -5.19 -22.92 -4.53
C LEU A 79 -6.70 -23.10 -4.34
N ALA A 80 -7.13 -23.94 -3.40
CA ALA A 80 -8.53 -24.11 -3.04
C ALA A 80 -9.08 -23.02 -2.10
N SER A 81 -8.22 -22.17 -1.54
CA SER A 81 -8.62 -21.15 -0.58
C SER A 81 -9.49 -20.06 -1.24
N ARG A 82 -10.62 -19.73 -0.60
CA ARG A 82 -11.58 -18.74 -1.10
C ARG A 82 -11.40 -17.40 -0.40
N GLY A 83 -10.43 -16.63 -0.89
CA GLY A 83 -10.10 -15.33 -0.32
C GLY A 83 -9.03 -15.40 0.77
N LEU A 84 -8.58 -14.22 1.20
CA LEU A 84 -7.48 -14.05 2.15
C LEU A 84 -7.74 -14.74 3.51
N SER A 85 -8.97 -14.70 4.04
CA SER A 85 -9.26 -15.30 5.36
C SER A 85 -9.10 -16.82 5.39
N ASP A 86 -9.54 -17.52 4.34
CA ASP A 86 -9.38 -18.98 4.24
C ASP A 86 -7.93 -19.36 4.00
N PHE A 87 -7.24 -18.58 3.14
CA PHE A 87 -5.81 -18.74 2.92
C PHE A 87 -5.01 -18.66 4.23
N ILE A 88 -5.29 -17.64 5.04
CA ILE A 88 -4.65 -17.43 6.34
C ILE A 88 -4.87 -18.63 7.28
N LYS A 89 -6.05 -19.27 7.26
CA LYS A 89 -6.30 -20.48 8.06
C LYS A 89 -5.44 -21.66 7.58
N VAL A 90 -5.30 -21.83 6.26
CA VAL A 90 -4.49 -22.89 5.65
C VAL A 90 -3.02 -22.72 6.02
N VAL A 91 -2.46 -21.53 5.79
CA VAL A 91 -1.02 -21.28 6.04
C VAL A 91 -0.69 -21.06 7.51
N GLY A 92 -1.62 -20.51 8.28
CA GLY A 92 -1.47 -20.22 9.71
C GLY A 92 -1.55 -21.45 10.62
N ARG A 93 -1.76 -22.66 10.06
CA ARG A 93 -1.79 -23.95 10.78
C ARG A 93 -2.74 -23.95 11.99
N GLY A 94 -3.90 -23.32 11.85
CA GLY A 94 -4.93 -23.26 12.90
C GLY A 94 -4.74 -22.17 13.96
N ARG A 95 -3.72 -21.30 13.84
CA ARG A 95 -3.61 -20.09 14.67
C ARG A 95 -4.70 -19.08 14.30
N SER A 96 -5.14 -18.32 15.29
CA SER A 96 -6.06 -17.19 15.08
C SER A 96 -5.39 -16.10 14.24
N PHE A 97 -6.20 -15.28 13.56
CA PHE A 97 -5.67 -14.16 12.78
C PHE A 97 -4.94 -13.14 13.67
N LYS A 98 -5.39 -12.94 14.92
CA LYS A 98 -4.71 -12.08 15.91
C LYS A 98 -3.28 -12.58 16.21
N GLU A 99 -3.11 -13.88 16.42
CA GLU A 99 -1.79 -14.47 16.66
C GLU A 99 -0.87 -14.33 15.45
N LEU A 100 -1.38 -14.56 14.24
CA LEU A 100 -0.60 -14.47 13.00
C LEU A 100 -0.09 -13.05 12.76
N ILE A 101 -0.94 -12.04 12.99
CA ILE A 101 -0.55 -10.63 12.85
C ILE A 101 0.45 -10.22 13.95
N SER A 102 0.27 -10.68 15.20
CA SER A 102 1.21 -10.36 16.30
C SER A 102 2.60 -10.97 16.10
N ILE A 103 2.70 -12.14 15.47
CA ILE A 103 3.97 -12.83 15.19
C ILE A 103 4.62 -12.31 13.89
N GLY A 104 3.87 -11.52 13.11
CA GLY A 104 4.22 -11.14 11.74
C GLY A 104 3.75 -12.20 10.75
N PHE A 105 2.81 -11.83 9.88
CA PHE A 105 2.16 -12.75 8.94
C PHE A 105 3.16 -13.54 8.07
N PHE A 106 4.24 -12.88 7.63
CA PHE A 106 5.24 -13.54 6.79
C PHE A 106 6.20 -14.47 7.56
N ASN A 107 6.29 -14.34 8.89
CA ASN A 107 7.13 -15.20 9.74
C ASN A 107 6.57 -16.61 9.93
N VAL A 108 5.27 -16.77 9.71
CA VAL A 108 4.55 -18.04 9.86
C VAL A 108 4.30 -18.74 8.52
N MET A 109 4.59 -18.05 7.43
CA MET A 109 4.48 -18.57 6.07
C MET A 109 5.61 -19.58 5.79
N PRO A 110 5.36 -20.64 4.99
CA PRO A 110 6.37 -21.64 4.64
C PRO A 110 7.50 -21.02 3.79
N ARG A 111 8.72 -20.94 4.35
CA ARG A 111 9.89 -20.33 3.69
C ARG A 111 10.30 -21.04 2.39
N ASP A 112 9.94 -22.30 2.23
CA ASP A 112 10.16 -23.10 1.02
C ASP A 112 9.25 -22.71 -0.16
N LEU A 113 8.27 -21.82 0.03
CA LEU A 113 7.50 -21.21 -1.05
C LEU A 113 8.22 -20.02 -1.72
N THR A 114 9.26 -19.47 -1.09
CA THR A 114 9.95 -18.26 -1.53
C THR A 114 11.45 -18.48 -1.65
N SER A 115 11.89 -19.04 -2.78
CA SER A 115 13.32 -19.13 -3.09
C SER A 115 13.82 -17.86 -3.77
N PRO A 116 15.13 -17.56 -3.71
CA PRO A 116 15.71 -16.44 -4.45
C PRO A 116 15.40 -16.49 -5.95
N LYS A 117 15.27 -17.69 -6.53
CA LYS A 117 14.93 -17.86 -7.95
C LYS A 117 13.48 -17.44 -8.23
N ILE A 118 12.53 -17.89 -7.42
CA ILE A 118 11.11 -17.53 -7.56
C ILE A 118 10.94 -16.02 -7.46
N VAL A 119 11.55 -15.40 -6.45
CA VAL A 119 11.49 -13.94 -6.24
C VAL A 119 12.13 -13.20 -7.42
N ALA A 120 13.32 -13.61 -7.87
CA ALA A 120 13.99 -12.99 -9.01
C ALA A 120 13.19 -13.12 -10.32
N ASP A 121 12.59 -14.29 -10.59
CA ASP A 121 11.77 -14.52 -11.78
C ASP A 121 10.48 -13.68 -11.75
N ALA A 122 9.85 -13.56 -10.59
CA ALA A 122 8.67 -12.73 -10.40
C ALA A 122 9.01 -11.24 -10.53
N TRP A 123 10.07 -10.79 -9.87
CA TRP A 123 10.55 -9.41 -9.95
C TRP A 123 10.90 -9.02 -11.39
N ARG A 124 11.58 -9.90 -12.12
CA ARG A 124 11.86 -9.71 -13.55
C ARG A 124 10.58 -9.52 -14.36
N LYS A 125 9.51 -10.30 -14.10
CA LYS A 125 8.22 -10.14 -14.80
C LYS A 125 7.58 -8.77 -14.54
N GLU A 126 7.73 -8.22 -13.33
CA GLU A 126 7.24 -6.86 -13.02
C GLU A 126 8.04 -5.78 -13.72
N ILE A 127 9.37 -5.88 -13.68
CA ILE A 127 10.26 -4.98 -14.43
C ILE A 127 9.90 -5.02 -15.91
N GLU A 128 9.83 -6.21 -16.51
CA GLU A 128 9.51 -6.37 -17.93
C GLU A 128 8.12 -5.80 -18.26
N ALA A 129 7.12 -5.93 -17.37
CA ALA A 129 5.81 -5.32 -17.57
C ALA A 129 5.88 -3.78 -17.51
N ALA A 130 6.60 -3.21 -16.54
CA ALA A 130 6.80 -1.77 -16.47
C ALA A 130 7.54 -1.25 -17.73
N GLU A 131 8.60 -1.93 -18.18
CA GLU A 131 9.32 -1.55 -19.41
C GLU A 131 8.45 -1.65 -20.67
N ARG A 132 7.65 -2.71 -20.84
CA ARG A 132 6.72 -2.84 -21.98
C ARG A 132 5.70 -1.71 -22.05
N HIS A 133 5.32 -1.16 -20.90
CA HIS A 133 4.25 -0.18 -20.78
C HIS A 133 4.74 1.26 -20.61
N ASN A 134 6.05 1.48 -20.43
CA ASN A 134 6.61 2.82 -20.30
C ASN A 134 6.71 3.49 -21.67
N ASP A 135 5.95 4.56 -21.86
CA ASP A 135 5.89 5.37 -23.08
C ASP A 135 6.16 6.85 -22.72
N PRO A 136 7.44 7.23 -22.55
CA PRO A 136 7.83 8.56 -22.08
C PRO A 136 7.17 9.68 -22.90
N GLY A 137 6.57 10.64 -22.19
CA GLY A 137 5.81 11.75 -22.76
C GLY A 137 4.30 11.49 -22.89
N GLN A 138 3.85 10.23 -22.84
CA GLN A 138 2.43 9.84 -22.91
C GLN A 138 1.96 9.10 -21.65
N PHE A 139 2.74 8.14 -21.18
CA PHE A 139 2.46 7.37 -19.98
C PHE A 139 3.75 6.85 -19.34
N THR A 140 3.99 7.18 -18.08
CA THR A 140 5.15 6.65 -17.34
C THR A 140 4.77 5.43 -16.51
N ALA A 141 5.39 4.29 -16.80
CA ALA A 141 5.28 3.10 -15.96
C ALA A 141 6.52 3.00 -15.08
N PHE A 142 6.40 3.22 -13.78
CA PHE A 142 7.53 3.07 -12.85
C PHE A 142 7.79 1.61 -12.52
N VAL A 143 9.06 1.26 -12.34
CA VAL A 143 9.45 0.03 -11.65
C VAL A 143 9.38 0.31 -10.14
N GLY A 144 8.68 -0.54 -9.40
CA GLY A 144 8.53 -0.40 -7.96
C GLY A 144 7.99 -1.66 -7.30
N TYR A 145 8.05 -1.70 -5.97
CA TYR A 145 7.55 -2.81 -5.17
C TYR A 145 7.13 -2.31 -3.78
N GLU A 146 6.39 -3.13 -3.03
CA GLU A 146 6.03 -2.86 -1.64
C GLU A 146 6.96 -3.60 -0.67
N TYR A 147 7.51 -2.86 0.30
CA TYR A 147 8.16 -3.38 1.51
C TYR A 147 7.14 -3.37 2.65
N THR A 148 6.87 -4.52 3.25
CA THR A 148 5.68 -4.71 4.11
C THR A 148 6.04 -5.19 5.52
N ALA A 149 6.70 -4.33 6.29
CA ALA A 149 6.96 -4.57 7.71
C ALA A 149 5.68 -4.44 8.56
N ASN A 150 5.46 -5.42 9.44
CA ASN A 150 4.24 -5.57 10.26
C ASN A 150 4.53 -5.97 11.72
N SER A 151 5.70 -5.60 12.25
CA SER A 151 6.11 -5.98 13.60
C SER A 151 5.06 -5.56 14.65
N GLY A 152 4.57 -6.53 15.42
CA GLY A 152 3.59 -6.30 16.48
C GLY A 152 2.23 -5.78 16.00
N ALA A 153 1.77 -6.15 14.79
CA ALA A 153 0.51 -5.72 14.17
C ALA A 153 0.46 -4.30 13.61
N LYS A 154 1.59 -3.59 13.59
CA LYS A 154 1.65 -2.16 13.25
C LYS A 154 2.19 -1.98 11.84
N HIS A 155 1.48 -1.21 11.03
CA HIS A 155 1.81 -1.02 9.62
C HIS A 155 3.02 -0.10 9.46
N LEU A 156 4.05 -0.62 8.81
CA LEU A 156 5.25 0.13 8.43
C LEU A 156 5.57 -0.10 6.95
N HIS A 157 4.55 0.03 6.11
CA HIS A 157 4.65 -0.28 4.69
C HIS A 157 5.31 0.88 3.94
N ARG A 158 6.11 0.55 2.92
CA ARG A 158 6.69 1.51 1.98
C ARG A 158 6.57 1.01 0.56
N ASN A 159 6.16 1.88 -0.34
CA ASN A 159 6.35 1.64 -1.77
C ASN A 159 7.72 2.17 -2.17
N VAL A 160 8.58 1.30 -2.71
CA VAL A 160 9.89 1.69 -3.26
C VAL A 160 9.72 1.93 -4.76
N ILE A 161 10.12 3.12 -5.20
CA ILE A 161 10.03 3.55 -6.61
C ILE A 161 11.44 3.84 -7.13
N PHE A 162 11.76 3.30 -8.30
CA PHE A 162 13.05 3.51 -8.96
C PHE A 162 12.97 4.61 -10.02
N LYS A 163 14.03 5.42 -10.13
CA LYS A 163 14.14 6.52 -11.11
C LYS A 163 14.21 6.02 -12.56
N SER A 164 14.70 4.80 -12.78
CA SER A 164 14.90 4.20 -14.11
C SER A 164 14.50 2.72 -14.11
N GLY A 165 14.64 2.06 -15.26
CA GLY A 165 14.52 0.60 -15.36
C GLY A 165 15.74 -0.17 -14.86
N GLU A 166 16.83 0.52 -14.48
CA GLU A 166 18.00 -0.10 -13.87
C GLU A 166 17.74 -0.30 -12.38
N VAL A 167 17.55 -1.56 -11.98
CA VAL A 167 17.15 -1.93 -10.62
C VAL A 167 17.93 -3.14 -10.12
N PRO A 168 17.97 -3.40 -8.80
CA PRO A 168 18.63 -4.56 -8.25
C PRO A 168 17.94 -5.86 -8.70
N PRO A 169 18.67 -6.99 -8.79
CA PRO A 169 18.12 -8.25 -9.30
C PRO A 169 17.07 -8.88 -8.38
N VAL A 170 17.03 -8.47 -7.11
CA VAL A 170 15.99 -8.83 -6.14
C VAL A 170 15.71 -7.63 -5.23
N PRO A 171 14.44 -7.40 -4.83
CA PRO A 171 14.09 -6.33 -3.90
C PRO A 171 14.55 -6.66 -2.46
N PHE A 172 14.79 -5.62 -1.65
CA PHE A 172 14.94 -5.76 -0.21
C PHE A 172 13.55 -5.82 0.45
N SER A 173 13.34 -6.77 1.36
CA SER A 173 12.02 -7.06 1.96
C SER A 173 12.06 -7.06 3.48
N SER A 174 10.88 -7.09 4.12
CA SER A 174 10.79 -7.31 5.57
C SER A 174 11.24 -8.72 6.00
N LEU A 175 11.41 -9.66 5.05
CA LEU A 175 12.06 -10.94 5.34
C LEU A 175 13.56 -10.78 5.64
N ASP A 176 14.18 -9.69 5.18
CA ASP A 176 15.57 -9.32 5.45
C ASP A 176 15.70 -8.51 6.74
N SER A 177 14.81 -7.53 6.96
CA SER A 177 14.70 -6.74 8.19
C SER A 177 13.38 -5.98 8.25
N ASP A 178 12.72 -5.95 9.41
CA ASP A 178 11.56 -5.08 9.69
C ASP A 178 11.95 -3.61 9.98
N ASP A 179 13.23 -3.32 10.21
CA ASP A 179 13.75 -1.98 10.53
C ASP A 179 13.81 -1.09 9.27
N PRO A 180 13.03 0.02 9.18
CA PRO A 180 13.07 0.94 8.05
C PRO A 180 14.47 1.54 7.79
N GLU A 181 15.30 1.69 8.82
CA GLU A 181 16.66 2.20 8.64
C GLU A 181 17.52 1.23 7.81
N GLU A 182 17.27 -0.08 7.90
CA GLU A 182 17.98 -1.07 7.09
C GLU A 182 17.53 -1.04 5.62
N LEU A 183 16.24 -0.77 5.36
CA LEU A 183 15.77 -0.44 4.02
C LEU A 183 16.49 0.81 3.50
N TRP A 184 16.54 1.90 4.26
CA TRP A 184 17.22 3.13 3.84
C TRP A 184 18.74 2.92 3.64
N ASN A 185 19.39 2.12 4.48
CA ASN A 185 20.78 1.74 4.27
C ASN A 185 20.97 0.97 2.96
N TRP A 186 20.02 0.10 2.61
CA TRP A 186 20.03 -0.63 1.34
C TRP A 186 19.82 0.32 0.15
N LEU A 187 18.87 1.25 0.22
CA LEU A 187 18.64 2.27 -0.81
C LEU A 187 19.88 3.17 -1.00
N ASP A 188 20.54 3.58 0.09
CA ASP A 188 21.79 4.35 0.02
C ASP A 188 22.92 3.56 -0.67
N ARG A 189 23.01 2.23 -0.46
CA ARG A 189 23.95 1.37 -1.19
C ARG A 189 23.59 1.25 -2.68
N GLN A 190 22.31 1.15 -3.03
CA GLN A 190 21.88 1.13 -4.43
C GLN A 190 22.24 2.45 -5.11
N ARG A 191 21.99 3.57 -4.43
CA ARG A 191 22.34 4.91 -4.92
C ARG A 191 23.84 5.06 -5.18
N ALA A 192 24.69 4.54 -4.29
CA ALA A 192 26.14 4.54 -4.48
C ALA A 192 26.58 3.73 -5.73
N ASN A 193 25.74 2.81 -6.21
CA ASN A 193 25.94 2.03 -7.43
C ASN A 193 25.21 2.61 -8.65
N GLY A 194 24.66 3.83 -8.57
CA GLY A 194 23.97 4.50 -9.68
C GLY A 194 22.48 4.19 -9.80
N ILE A 195 21.91 3.39 -8.89
CA ILE A 195 20.49 3.05 -8.87
C ILE A 195 19.77 4.02 -7.92
N GLU A 196 19.13 5.03 -8.50
CA GLU A 196 18.34 6.02 -7.75
C GLU A 196 16.94 5.50 -7.42
N SER A 197 16.55 5.67 -6.15
CA SER A 197 15.27 5.21 -5.62
C SER A 197 14.82 6.03 -4.43
N LEU A 198 13.51 6.05 -4.20
CA LEU A 198 12.87 6.58 -2.99
C LEU A 198 11.90 5.56 -2.42
N SER A 199 11.59 5.69 -1.14
CA SER A 199 10.57 4.91 -0.44
C SER A 199 9.45 5.83 0.05
N ILE A 200 8.21 5.40 -0.09
CA ILE A 200 7.02 6.19 0.23
C ILE A 200 6.27 5.48 1.35
N PRO A 201 6.35 5.96 2.61
CA PRO A 201 5.56 5.41 3.69
C PRO A 201 4.07 5.58 3.41
N HIS A 202 3.31 4.52 3.70
CA HIS A 202 1.87 4.48 3.48
C HIS A 202 1.17 3.68 4.59
N ASN A 203 -0.17 3.75 4.68
CA ASN A 203 -0.94 3.14 5.78
C ASN A 203 -0.51 3.61 7.19
N MET A 204 -0.02 4.85 7.30
CA MET A 204 0.57 5.40 8.53
C MET A 204 -0.46 5.54 9.66
N ASN A 205 -1.74 5.79 9.30
CA ASN A 205 -2.88 5.78 10.21
C ASN A 205 -3.05 4.45 10.97
N GLN A 206 -2.48 3.34 10.48
CA GLN A 206 -2.52 2.01 11.09
C GLN A 206 -1.18 1.61 11.73
N SER A 207 -0.25 2.56 11.89
CA SER A 207 1.08 2.31 12.47
C SER A 207 1.12 2.36 14.00
N ASP A 208 0.06 2.83 14.67
CA ASP A 208 0.04 3.05 16.13
C ASP A 208 1.20 3.95 16.60
N GLY A 209 1.44 5.03 15.85
CA GLY A 209 2.49 6.01 16.11
C GLY A 209 3.89 5.64 15.61
N LEU A 210 4.07 4.48 14.98
CA LEU A 210 5.40 4.03 14.54
C LEU A 210 5.90 4.66 13.23
N ALA A 211 5.00 5.19 12.40
CA ALA A 211 5.41 5.75 11.10
C ALA A 211 6.37 6.94 11.26
N PHE A 212 6.12 7.80 12.24
CA PHE A 212 6.84 9.05 12.50
C PHE A 212 7.26 9.16 13.97
N MET A 213 7.96 8.14 14.46
CA MET A 213 8.49 8.13 15.83
C MET A 213 9.50 9.27 16.05
N GLU A 214 9.54 9.77 17.29
CA GLU A 214 10.55 10.73 17.76
C GLU A 214 11.90 10.06 18.14
N THR A 215 11.96 8.73 17.99
CA THR A 215 13.15 7.91 18.19
C THR A 215 13.43 7.05 16.97
N THR A 216 14.67 6.59 16.85
CA THR A 216 15.06 5.54 15.91
C THR A 216 14.31 4.24 16.20
N TRP A 217 14.29 3.30 15.24
CA TRP A 217 13.67 1.98 15.43
C TRP A 217 14.21 1.26 16.68
N LYS A 218 15.48 1.46 16.99
CA LYS A 218 16.18 0.87 18.14
C LYS A 218 16.02 1.69 19.43
N GLY A 219 15.12 2.68 19.46
CA GLY A 219 14.79 3.49 20.63
C GLY A 219 15.79 4.58 20.99
N ARG A 220 16.82 4.83 20.16
CA ARG A 220 17.76 5.94 20.36
C ARG A 220 17.13 7.28 19.95
N PRO A 221 17.54 8.41 20.56
CA PRO A 221 17.15 9.74 20.09
C PRO A 221 17.49 9.94 18.61
N ILE A 222 16.64 10.67 17.89
CA ILE A 222 16.94 11.08 16.52
C ILE A 222 18.08 12.11 16.53
N ASP A 223 19.10 11.86 15.72
CA ASP A 223 20.20 12.77 15.47
C ASP A 223 20.15 13.33 14.03
N ARG A 224 21.07 14.25 13.72
CA ARG A 224 21.16 14.87 12.39
C ARG A 224 21.37 13.83 11.28
N ALA A 225 22.18 12.80 11.52
CA ALA A 225 22.49 11.79 10.51
C ALA A 225 21.27 10.93 10.16
N PHE A 226 20.48 10.54 11.17
CA PHE A 226 19.18 9.91 10.96
C PHE A 226 18.25 10.83 10.18
N ALA A 227 18.15 12.11 10.57
CA ALA A 227 17.24 13.05 9.94
C ALA A 227 17.55 13.27 8.45
N GLU A 228 18.83 13.41 8.11
CA GLU A 228 19.29 13.52 6.72
C GLU A 228 19.04 12.23 5.93
N LYS A 229 19.28 11.07 6.54
CA LYS A 229 19.02 9.76 5.92
C LYS A 229 17.54 9.59 5.59
N ARG A 230 16.66 9.89 6.53
CA ARG A 230 15.21 9.79 6.33
C ARG A 230 14.75 10.76 5.24
N ARG A 231 15.12 12.05 5.35
CA ARG A 231 14.74 13.08 4.36
C ARG A 231 15.14 12.72 2.94
N ARG A 232 16.29 12.07 2.75
CA ARG A 232 16.77 11.62 1.43
C ARG A 232 15.99 10.41 0.89
N ASN A 233 15.61 9.47 1.75
CA ASN A 233 15.00 8.21 1.33
C ASN A 233 13.46 8.22 1.35
N GLU A 234 12.83 9.09 2.15
CA GLU A 234 11.37 9.25 2.25
C GLU A 234 10.96 10.72 2.02
N PRO A 235 11.13 11.26 0.80
CA PRO A 235 10.79 12.65 0.51
C PRO A 235 9.27 12.90 0.42
N ILE A 236 8.45 11.87 0.24
CA ILE A 236 6.99 12.01 0.12
C ILE A 236 6.31 10.91 0.93
N ALA A 237 5.08 11.16 1.37
CA ALA A 237 4.26 10.21 2.12
C ALA A 237 2.86 10.10 1.52
N GLU A 238 2.27 8.90 1.58
CA GLU A 238 0.91 8.68 1.13
C GLU A 238 -0.10 9.01 2.23
N ILE A 239 -0.87 10.08 2.03
CA ILE A 239 -1.79 10.61 3.04
C ILE A 239 -3.21 10.08 2.89
N SER A 240 -3.51 9.35 1.82
CA SER A 240 -4.85 8.78 1.59
C SER A 240 -4.77 7.59 0.64
N GLN A 241 -5.53 6.54 0.96
CA GLN A 241 -5.87 5.42 0.09
C GLN A 241 -7.16 4.75 0.56
N LYS A 242 -7.56 3.61 -0.03
CA LYS A 242 -8.86 3.00 0.27
C LYS A 242 -9.05 2.69 1.76
N LYS A 243 -8.00 2.33 2.49
CA LYS A 243 -7.96 2.10 3.95
C LYS A 243 -7.82 3.43 4.73
N GLY A 244 -8.36 4.52 4.19
CA GLY A 244 -8.62 5.78 4.88
C GLY A 244 -7.53 6.84 4.77
N SER A 245 -7.80 7.98 5.42
CA SER A 245 -6.87 9.11 5.50
C SER A 245 -5.81 8.89 6.57
N SER A 246 -4.57 9.24 6.22
CA SER A 246 -3.41 9.40 7.11
C SER A 246 -2.95 10.86 7.20
N GLU A 247 -3.76 11.82 6.73
CA GLU A 247 -3.43 13.25 6.77
C GLU A 247 -3.44 13.81 8.20
N THR A 248 -4.57 13.68 8.91
CA THR A 248 -4.75 14.10 10.31
C THR A 248 -5.83 13.27 11.02
N HIS A 249 -6.02 13.51 12.31
CA HIS A 249 -7.07 12.92 13.15
C HIS A 249 -7.72 14.03 14.00
N PRO A 250 -9.02 13.95 14.37
CA PRO A 250 -9.68 15.00 15.15
C PRO A 250 -9.02 15.30 16.50
N SER A 251 -8.39 14.30 17.13
CA SER A 251 -7.65 14.51 18.37
C SER A 251 -6.33 15.27 18.19
N LEU A 252 -5.77 15.29 16.98
CA LEU A 252 -4.53 16.00 16.63
C LEU A 252 -4.82 17.37 16.00
N SER A 253 -6.01 17.57 15.43
CA SER A 253 -6.45 18.81 14.80
C SER A 253 -7.88 19.17 15.25
N PRO A 254 -8.10 19.49 16.55
CA PRO A 254 -9.45 19.64 17.10
C PRO A 254 -10.24 20.85 16.58
N ASN A 255 -9.57 21.81 15.93
CA ASN A 255 -10.18 23.00 15.33
C ASN A 255 -10.44 22.86 13.83
N ASP A 256 -10.17 21.69 13.25
CA ASP A 256 -10.36 21.39 11.84
C ASP A 256 -11.63 20.55 11.69
N GLU A 257 -12.65 21.15 11.08
CA GLU A 257 -13.95 20.50 10.88
C GLU A 257 -13.90 19.30 9.92
N TRP A 258 -12.82 19.13 9.14
CA TRP A 258 -12.67 18.03 8.17
C TRP A 258 -11.65 16.98 8.62
N ALA A 259 -11.11 17.10 9.85
CA ALA A 259 -10.13 16.17 10.38
C ALA A 259 -10.68 14.74 10.60
N ASP A 260 -11.99 14.54 10.49
CA ASP A 260 -12.65 13.23 10.60
C ASP A 260 -12.89 12.54 9.25
N PHE A 261 -12.37 13.11 8.15
CA PHE A 261 -12.52 12.54 6.81
C PHE A 261 -11.87 11.15 6.70
N GLN A 262 -12.69 10.14 6.39
CA GLN A 262 -12.29 8.75 6.12
C GLN A 262 -11.29 8.15 7.14
N ILE A 263 -11.54 8.36 8.44
CA ILE A 263 -10.70 7.80 9.51
C ILE A 263 -10.97 6.30 9.72
N VAL A 264 -9.89 5.51 9.74
CA VAL A 264 -9.92 4.13 10.20
C VAL A 264 -9.76 4.08 11.71
N GLN A 265 -10.66 3.36 12.38
CA GLN A 265 -10.72 3.29 13.84
C GLN A 265 -10.17 1.98 14.43
N TYR A 266 -9.91 0.96 13.61
CA TYR A 266 -9.60 -0.40 14.06
C TYR A 266 -8.51 -1.07 13.21
N TYR A 267 -7.70 -1.93 13.83
CA TYR A 267 -6.67 -2.74 13.17
C TYR A 267 -7.23 -3.83 12.23
N LEU A 268 -6.33 -4.49 11.50
CA LEU A 268 -6.61 -5.51 10.47
C LEU A 268 -7.63 -6.60 10.86
N ASN A 269 -7.64 -7.04 12.11
CA ASN A 269 -8.32 -8.25 12.60
C ASN A 269 -9.72 -8.01 13.21
N ARG A 270 -10.46 -7.00 12.75
CA ARG A 270 -11.80 -6.62 13.27
C ARG A 270 -12.88 -7.72 13.29
N VAL A 271 -12.67 -8.88 12.67
CA VAL A 271 -13.61 -10.02 12.79
C VAL A 271 -13.64 -10.56 14.23
N GLU A 272 -12.52 -10.46 14.95
CA GLU A 272 -12.37 -10.90 16.35
C GLU A 272 -11.89 -9.76 17.27
N ASN A 273 -11.28 -8.72 16.71
CA ASN A 273 -10.63 -7.68 17.48
C ASN A 273 -11.53 -6.48 17.79
N LYS A 274 -11.60 -6.13 19.07
CA LYS A 274 -12.24 -4.92 19.62
C LYS A 274 -11.24 -3.80 19.91
N ASP A 275 -9.94 -4.07 19.78
CA ASP A 275 -8.86 -3.13 20.11
C ASP A 275 -8.87 -1.98 19.08
N PRO A 276 -9.21 -0.75 19.49
CA PRO A 276 -9.15 0.40 18.61
C PRO A 276 -7.69 0.81 18.37
N ILE A 277 -7.46 1.56 17.28
CA ILE A 277 -6.22 2.32 17.15
C ILE A 277 -6.19 3.32 18.30
N SER A 278 -5.12 3.33 19.08
CA SER A 278 -5.05 4.03 20.37
C SER A 278 -3.96 5.09 20.41
N VAL A 279 -2.91 4.98 19.59
CA VAL A 279 -1.86 6.00 19.45
C VAL A 279 -1.94 6.65 18.08
N PHE A 280 -2.42 7.89 18.05
CA PHE A 280 -2.52 8.69 16.82
C PHE A 280 -1.27 9.56 16.58
N LYS A 281 -0.63 10.06 17.63
CA LYS A 281 0.62 10.83 17.51
C LYS A 281 1.70 9.96 16.88
N GLY A 282 2.42 10.49 15.89
CA GLY A 282 3.39 9.75 15.09
C GLY A 282 2.78 8.86 13.99
N GLY A 283 1.45 8.81 13.86
CA GLY A 283 0.74 8.03 12.83
C GLY A 283 0.16 8.87 11.69
N TYR A 284 0.20 10.21 11.80
CA TYR A 284 -0.45 11.11 10.84
C TYR A 284 0.53 12.16 10.29
N TRP A 285 0.33 12.50 9.02
CA TRP A 285 1.20 13.36 8.24
C TRP A 285 1.34 14.78 8.82
N ARG A 286 0.22 15.45 9.16
CA ARG A 286 0.26 16.83 9.72
C ARG A 286 0.94 16.91 11.07
N ASP A 287 0.73 15.90 11.92
CA ASP A 287 1.42 15.80 13.21
C ASP A 287 2.92 15.64 13.00
N ALA A 288 3.34 14.81 12.05
CA ALA A 288 4.75 14.64 11.71
C ALA A 288 5.37 15.91 11.10
N LEU A 289 4.65 16.67 10.26
CA LEU A 289 5.14 17.98 9.77
C LEU A 289 5.44 18.93 10.94
N ASN A 290 4.53 18.99 11.93
CA ASN A 290 4.71 19.82 13.12
C ASN A 290 5.91 19.36 13.95
N GLN A 291 6.03 18.05 14.23
CA GLN A 291 7.21 17.48 14.89
C GLN A 291 8.50 17.78 14.11
N GLY A 292 8.42 17.81 12.78
CA GLY A 292 9.53 18.14 11.90
C GLY A 292 10.11 19.54 12.13
N LEU A 293 9.26 20.52 12.44
CA LEU A 293 9.70 21.88 12.78
C LEU A 293 10.52 21.90 14.08
N GLU A 294 10.12 21.10 15.08
CA GLU A 294 10.89 20.97 16.32
C GLU A 294 12.27 20.32 16.08
N PHE A 295 12.32 19.32 15.20
CA PHE A 295 13.60 18.71 14.82
C PHE A 295 14.47 19.66 14.02
N ASP A 296 13.90 20.53 13.19
CA ASP A 296 14.66 21.56 12.48
C ASP A 296 15.32 22.55 13.44
N GLU A 297 14.60 22.99 14.46
CA GLU A 297 15.15 23.87 15.50
C GLU A 297 16.28 23.19 16.29
N LYS A 298 16.10 21.91 16.66
CA LYS A 298 17.06 21.15 17.48
C LYS A 298 18.28 20.66 16.70
N LEU A 299 18.08 20.21 15.47
CA LEU A 299 19.06 19.47 14.67
C LEU A 299 19.49 20.22 13.41
N GLY A 300 18.84 21.33 13.04
CA GLY A 300 19.06 22.03 11.77
C GLY A 300 18.71 21.20 10.53
N VAL A 301 17.95 20.12 10.70
CA VAL A 301 17.42 19.25 9.63
C VAL A 301 16.08 18.69 10.07
N ASN A 302 15.05 18.96 9.28
CA ASN A 302 13.73 18.36 9.45
C ASN A 302 13.64 16.94 8.80
N PRO A 303 13.51 15.86 9.59
CA PRO A 303 13.36 14.48 9.08
C PRO A 303 11.99 14.21 8.42
N PHE A 304 11.00 15.05 8.71
CA PHE A 304 9.61 14.91 8.29
C PHE A 304 9.21 16.01 7.29
N GLN A 305 10.19 16.59 6.59
CA GLN A 305 9.94 17.54 5.52
C GLN A 305 9.63 16.78 4.23
N PHE A 306 8.37 16.35 4.09
CA PHE A 306 7.92 15.56 2.94
C PHE A 306 6.72 16.15 2.21
N GLY A 307 6.58 15.80 0.94
CA GLY A 307 5.38 16.06 0.14
C GLY A 307 4.27 15.05 0.44
N ALA A 308 3.09 15.27 -0.14
CA ALA A 308 1.94 14.38 -0.01
C ALA A 308 1.58 13.74 -1.35
N ILE A 309 1.18 12.47 -1.33
CA ILE A 309 0.53 11.77 -2.44
C ILE A 309 -0.70 10.99 -1.94
N GLY A 310 -1.56 10.56 -2.87
CA GLY A 310 -2.61 9.58 -2.62
C GLY A 310 -2.44 8.37 -3.53
N SER A 311 -3.03 7.24 -3.17
CA SER A 311 -3.03 6.03 -4.02
C SER A 311 -4.30 5.20 -3.85
N SER A 312 -4.46 4.12 -4.64
CA SER A 312 -5.62 3.23 -4.52
C SER A 312 -5.48 2.17 -3.43
N ASP A 313 -4.33 1.50 -3.36
CA ASP A 313 -4.09 0.32 -2.51
C ASP A 313 -5.12 -0.82 -2.78
N GLU A 314 -5.57 -0.95 -4.03
CA GLU A 314 -6.70 -1.82 -4.42
C GLU A 314 -6.32 -3.29 -4.63
N HIS A 315 -5.11 -3.74 -4.25
CA HIS A 315 -4.51 -5.09 -4.46
C HIS A 315 -5.06 -5.89 -5.66
N THR A 316 -5.29 -5.21 -6.78
CA THR A 316 -5.81 -5.73 -8.03
C THR A 316 -5.27 -4.84 -9.13
N SER A 317 -5.44 -5.27 -10.38
CA SER A 317 -5.06 -4.47 -11.53
C SER A 317 -5.97 -3.27 -11.81
N ALA A 318 -6.98 -2.98 -10.99
CA ALA A 318 -7.89 -1.86 -11.20
C ALA A 318 -8.15 -1.08 -9.91
N GLY A 319 -7.57 0.11 -9.81
CA GLY A 319 -7.93 1.08 -8.76
C GLY A 319 -9.28 1.75 -9.05
N SER A 320 -10.09 1.96 -8.03
CA SER A 320 -11.44 2.49 -8.23
C SER A 320 -11.49 3.99 -8.47
N TYR A 321 -10.73 4.79 -7.71
CA TYR A 321 -10.57 6.27 -7.74
C TYR A 321 -11.85 7.14 -7.70
N GLU A 322 -13.02 6.57 -7.96
CA GLU A 322 -14.30 7.21 -8.19
C GLU A 322 -15.35 6.52 -7.30
N GLU A 323 -15.94 7.28 -6.38
CA GLU A 323 -16.85 6.74 -5.36
C GLU A 323 -18.19 6.25 -5.94
N ASP A 324 -18.69 6.93 -6.98
CA ASP A 324 -19.94 6.58 -7.67
C ASP A 324 -19.81 5.34 -8.58
N ASN A 325 -18.59 4.91 -8.87
CA ASN A 325 -18.26 3.71 -9.64
C ASN A 325 -17.37 2.72 -8.85
N LEU A 326 -17.65 2.60 -7.56
CA LEU A 326 -16.78 1.87 -6.64
C LEU A 326 -16.74 0.35 -6.90
N HIS A 327 -15.56 -0.15 -7.27
CA HIS A 327 -15.20 -1.56 -7.33
C HIS A 327 -14.01 -1.85 -6.42
N THR A 328 -13.91 -3.07 -5.88
CA THR A 328 -12.89 -3.39 -4.87
C THR A 328 -12.44 -4.84 -4.91
N ASP A 329 -11.25 -5.10 -4.38
CA ASP A 329 -10.65 -6.42 -4.11
C ASP A 329 -11.32 -7.23 -3.00
N ARG A 330 -12.33 -6.67 -2.33
CA ARG A 330 -13.14 -7.34 -1.30
C ARG A 330 -14.63 -7.37 -1.64
N ALA A 331 -15.38 -8.17 -0.89
CA ALA A 331 -16.83 -8.23 -1.03
C ALA A 331 -17.45 -6.82 -0.96
N ASN A 332 -18.18 -6.46 -2.02
CA ASN A 332 -18.89 -5.18 -2.13
C ASN A 332 -20.41 -5.39 -1.99
N SER A 333 -20.83 -6.08 -0.92
CA SER A 333 -22.24 -6.27 -0.58
C SER A 333 -22.71 -5.24 0.45
N PRO A 334 -24.02 -4.98 0.60
CA PRO A 334 -24.55 -4.12 1.66
C PRO A 334 -24.04 -4.51 3.06
N GLU A 335 -23.93 -5.80 3.35
CA GLU A 335 -23.42 -6.32 4.63
C GLU A 335 -21.92 -6.05 4.80
N ALA A 336 -21.13 -6.17 3.73
CA ALA A 336 -19.70 -5.90 3.77
C ALA A 336 -19.39 -4.40 3.92
N ARG A 337 -20.28 -3.54 3.38
CA ARG A 337 -20.24 -2.07 3.51
C ARG A 337 -20.90 -1.55 4.78
N GLY A 338 -21.48 -2.43 5.60
CA GLY A 338 -22.12 -2.05 6.85
C GLY A 338 -23.46 -1.32 6.69
N SER A 339 -24.04 -1.28 5.48
CA SER A 339 -25.37 -0.73 5.22
C SER A 339 -26.51 -1.74 5.47
N ALA A 340 -26.17 -3.02 5.64
CA ALA A 340 -27.08 -4.09 6.06
C ALA A 340 -26.47 -4.94 7.20
N PRO A 341 -27.29 -5.59 8.05
CA PRO A 341 -26.79 -6.50 9.07
C PRO A 341 -26.23 -7.79 8.45
N ARG A 342 -25.19 -8.38 9.05
CA ARG A 342 -24.56 -9.62 8.53
C ARG A 342 -25.48 -10.84 8.50
N GLN A 343 -26.56 -10.82 9.28
CA GLN A 343 -27.57 -11.87 9.28
C GLN A 343 -28.71 -11.44 8.35
N SER A 344 -28.75 -12.00 7.14
CA SER A 344 -29.93 -11.89 6.29
C SER A 344 -31.11 -12.54 7.02
N VAL A 345 -32.14 -11.77 7.35
CA VAL A 345 -33.41 -12.32 7.85
C VAL A 345 -34.02 -13.15 6.73
N PRO A 346 -34.29 -14.45 6.92
CA PRO A 346 -34.99 -15.25 5.92
C PRO A 346 -36.31 -14.58 5.54
N GLU A 347 -36.76 -14.74 4.29
CA GLU A 347 -38.02 -14.18 3.83
C GLU A 347 -39.18 -14.68 4.73
N GLY A 348 -39.86 -13.75 5.41
CA GLY A 348 -40.90 -14.05 6.41
C GLY A 348 -40.44 -14.11 7.89
N GLY A 349 -39.15 -13.90 8.18
CA GLY A 349 -38.60 -13.83 9.54
C GLY A 349 -38.86 -12.50 10.26
N THR A 350 -38.76 -12.49 11.59
CA THR A 350 -39.00 -11.28 12.40
C THR A 350 -37.76 -10.38 12.47
N LYS A 351 -37.95 -9.05 12.33
CA LYS A 351 -36.89 -8.02 12.37
C LYS A 351 -36.32 -7.72 13.77
N LYS A 352 -36.72 -8.46 14.80
CA LYS A 352 -36.36 -8.12 16.19
C LYS A 352 -34.94 -8.59 16.49
N GLY A 353 -34.05 -7.67 16.88
CA GLY A 353 -32.67 -8.00 17.25
C GLY A 353 -31.68 -8.14 16.09
N ILE A 354 -32.03 -7.77 14.85
CA ILE A 354 -31.14 -7.95 13.68
C ILE A 354 -29.83 -7.10 13.75
N TRP A 355 -29.83 -6.08 14.61
CA TRP A 355 -28.67 -5.24 14.90
C TRP A 355 -28.01 -5.57 16.24
N GLU A 356 -28.53 -6.53 16.98
CA GLU A 356 -27.96 -6.94 18.27
C GLU A 356 -26.56 -7.52 18.03
N GLY A 357 -25.56 -6.95 18.70
CA GLY A 357 -24.15 -7.32 18.47
C GLY A 357 -23.59 -6.89 17.12
N PHE A 358 -24.24 -5.96 16.39
CA PHE A 358 -23.69 -5.42 15.15
C PHE A 358 -22.32 -4.78 15.39
N VAL A 359 -21.35 -5.18 14.57
CA VAL A 359 -20.04 -4.57 14.48
C VAL A 359 -19.90 -4.09 13.04
N THR A 360 -19.64 -2.78 12.86
CA THR A 360 -19.37 -2.23 11.54
C THR A 360 -18.25 -3.05 10.89
N PRO A 361 -18.38 -3.52 9.65
CA PRO A 361 -17.29 -4.21 8.98
C PRO A 361 -16.09 -3.27 8.78
N ARG A 362 -14.89 -3.81 8.61
CA ARG A 362 -13.72 -2.98 8.25
C ARG A 362 -13.87 -2.33 6.87
N ALA A 363 -14.37 -3.09 5.89
CA ALA A 363 -14.59 -2.58 4.54
C ALA A 363 -15.66 -1.46 4.46
N ALA A 364 -16.41 -1.22 5.54
CA ALA A 364 -17.33 -0.09 5.65
C ALA A 364 -16.61 1.25 5.91
N THR A 365 -15.36 1.21 6.38
CA THR A 365 -14.53 2.41 6.54
C THR A 365 -13.56 2.59 5.37
N TRP A 366 -13.78 1.86 4.26
CA TRP A 366 -12.95 1.98 3.07
C TRP A 366 -13.59 2.94 2.07
N GLY A 367 -12.77 3.77 1.44
CA GLY A 367 -13.16 4.63 0.33
C GLY A 367 -12.75 4.07 -1.03
N SER A 368 -12.97 4.85 -2.08
CA SER A 368 -12.55 4.56 -3.47
C SER A 368 -11.04 4.68 -3.76
N GLY A 369 -10.26 5.09 -2.76
CA GLY A 369 -8.83 5.37 -2.91
C GLY A 369 -8.57 6.85 -3.18
N ALA A 370 -7.37 7.14 -3.65
CA ALA A 370 -6.87 8.49 -3.90
C ALA A 370 -5.93 8.51 -5.11
N LEU A 371 -5.56 9.71 -5.55
CA LEU A 371 -4.65 9.94 -6.67
C LEU A 371 -3.42 10.73 -6.23
N ALA A 372 -2.30 10.41 -6.87
CA ALA A 372 -1.07 11.17 -6.78
C ALA A 372 -1.03 12.21 -7.89
N GLY A 373 -0.82 13.47 -7.52
CA GLY A 373 -0.45 14.53 -8.44
C GLY A 373 1.04 14.83 -8.30
N VAL A 374 1.73 14.94 -9.44
CA VAL A 374 3.16 15.31 -9.50
C VAL A 374 3.29 16.47 -10.47
N TRP A 375 3.90 17.57 -10.01
CA TRP A 375 4.20 18.70 -10.86
C TRP A 375 5.61 18.53 -11.42
N ALA A 376 5.71 18.16 -12.69
CA ALA A 376 6.96 17.89 -13.38
C ALA A 376 7.00 18.58 -14.75
N GLU A 377 8.21 18.78 -15.28
CA GLU A 377 8.42 19.44 -16.58
C GLU A 377 7.99 18.56 -17.76
N GLU A 378 8.09 17.24 -17.61
CA GLU A 378 7.75 16.26 -18.63
C GLU A 378 7.24 14.96 -17.99
N ASN A 379 6.45 14.18 -18.73
CA ASN A 379 5.98 12.86 -18.29
C ASN A 379 7.04 11.79 -18.59
N THR A 380 8.16 11.82 -17.88
CA THR A 380 9.22 10.80 -17.95
C THR A 380 9.53 10.30 -16.54
N ARG A 381 10.03 9.06 -16.39
CA ARG A 381 10.44 8.53 -15.08
C ARG A 381 11.40 9.47 -14.36
N ALA A 382 12.39 10.00 -15.07
CA ALA A 382 13.40 10.87 -14.48
C ALA A 382 12.78 12.19 -13.97
N SER A 383 11.98 12.88 -14.79
CA SER A 383 11.38 14.17 -14.42
C SER A 383 10.35 14.03 -13.29
N LEU A 384 9.48 13.03 -13.38
CA LEU A 384 8.51 12.72 -12.33
C LEU A 384 9.20 12.30 -11.02
N PHE A 385 10.25 11.47 -11.08
CA PHE A 385 11.03 11.09 -9.91
C PHE A 385 11.74 12.28 -9.26
N ASP A 386 12.33 13.16 -10.08
CA ASP A 386 13.02 14.35 -9.58
C ASP A 386 12.02 15.34 -8.95
N ALA A 387 10.82 15.49 -9.51
CA ALA A 387 9.72 16.25 -8.90
C ALA A 387 9.26 15.65 -7.56
N MET A 388 9.06 14.32 -7.50
CA MET A 388 8.77 13.62 -6.24
C MET A 388 9.88 13.84 -5.20
N SER A 389 11.15 13.80 -5.61
CA SER A 389 12.29 14.04 -4.73
C SER A 389 12.35 15.48 -4.22
N ARG A 390 11.95 16.47 -5.04
CA ARG A 390 11.78 17.88 -4.63
C ARG A 390 10.51 18.15 -3.85
N ARG A 391 9.60 17.16 -3.75
CA ARG A 391 8.31 17.21 -3.04
C ARG A 391 7.27 18.07 -3.74
N GLU A 392 7.38 18.17 -5.06
CA GLU A 392 6.45 18.86 -5.94
C GLU A 392 5.25 17.95 -6.23
N THR A 393 4.57 17.53 -5.15
CA THR A 393 3.49 16.54 -5.20
C THR A 393 2.27 17.00 -4.41
N PHE A 394 1.11 16.46 -4.76
CA PHE A 394 -0.13 16.62 -4.00
C PHE A 394 -0.97 15.34 -4.05
N ALA A 395 -1.92 15.23 -3.13
CA ALA A 395 -2.88 14.13 -3.08
C ALA A 395 -4.28 14.64 -3.38
N THR A 396 -5.12 13.80 -3.98
CA THR A 396 -6.57 14.04 -4.04
C THR A 396 -7.33 12.79 -3.67
N SER A 397 -8.51 12.93 -3.07
CA SER A 397 -9.41 11.81 -2.72
C SER A 397 -10.13 11.19 -3.92
N GLY A 398 -9.63 11.40 -5.15
CA GLY A 398 -10.28 11.01 -6.41
C GLY A 398 -10.47 12.16 -7.41
N PRO A 399 -10.88 13.38 -7.00
CA PRO A 399 -11.02 14.50 -7.93
C PRO A 399 -9.71 14.81 -8.65
N ARG A 400 -9.75 14.95 -9.99
CA ARG A 400 -8.58 15.29 -10.80
C ARG A 400 -8.47 16.80 -10.95
N ILE A 401 -7.64 17.40 -10.11
CA ILE A 401 -7.47 18.86 -10.03
C ILE A 401 -6.23 19.26 -10.85
N SER A 402 -6.39 20.17 -11.79
CA SER A 402 -5.26 20.86 -12.42
C SER A 402 -4.81 22.02 -11.55
N VAL A 403 -3.59 21.94 -11.01
CA VAL A 403 -3.01 23.00 -10.18
C VAL A 403 -2.14 23.91 -11.05
N ARG A 404 -2.35 25.22 -10.97
CA ARG A 404 -1.48 26.23 -11.60
C ARG A 404 -0.99 27.19 -10.53
N LEU A 405 0.31 27.15 -10.24
CA LEU A 405 0.95 28.10 -9.33
C LEU A 405 1.56 29.25 -10.13
N PHE A 406 1.29 30.48 -9.71
CA PHE A 406 1.98 31.67 -10.22
C PHE A 406 2.92 32.16 -9.13
N GLY A 407 4.18 31.76 -9.21
CA GLY A 407 5.25 32.28 -8.36
C GLY A 407 6.02 33.36 -9.11
N GLY A 408 5.99 34.59 -8.62
CA GLY A 408 6.90 35.66 -9.01
C GLY A 408 7.84 35.98 -7.86
N PHE A 409 9.10 36.24 -8.15
CA PHE A 409 10.00 36.90 -7.19
C PHE A 409 9.79 38.40 -7.33
N GLU A 410 9.67 39.12 -6.21
CA GLU A 410 10.04 40.56 -6.19
C GLU A 410 11.57 40.69 -6.14
#